data_AF-A0A959QZ83-F1
#
_entry.id   AF-A0A959QZ83-F1
#
_cell.length_a   1.000
_cell.length_b   1.000
_cell.length_c   1.000
_cell.angle_alpha   90.00
_cell.angle_beta   90.00
_cell.angle_gamma   90.00
#
_symmetry.space_group_name_H-M   'P 1'
#
loop_
_entity.id
_entity.type
_entity.pdbx_description
1 polymer ?
#
loop_
_entity_poly.entity_id
_entity_poly.type
_entity_poly.pdbx_seq_one_letter_code
_entity_poly.pdbx_strand_id
1 'polypeptide(L)'
;MSVLKNIKEVAPFLADHFIDLEKPLLDIESYSTFLNHREAHLGVFKKYLICKLHDSWILGTERTHSTFKLKLNDFTTHVFADALIKRKNLQIEHDQLVFPLELTFHGIQQIECFEVDENGTLTSVEYTDAGVYLHEQVTQINQNQIDIVLNLWKYGSTKKERNKNVIVKISADKLLLSEQQDKAWNHLFSAKYDNYYDYFKAQFDTGRYISDYTQ
;
A
#
# COMPACT_ATOMS: atom_id res chain seq x y z
N MET A 1 24.98 11.22 -20.80
CA MET A 1 23.74 11.89 -20.37
C MET A 1 22.89 10.82 -19.71
N SER A 2 22.52 10.95 -18.43
CA SER A 2 21.58 10.00 -17.85
C SER A 2 20.22 10.22 -18.50
N VAL A 3 19.58 9.16 -18.96
CA VAL A 3 18.22 9.25 -19.49
C VAL A 3 17.32 9.62 -18.31
N LEU A 4 16.69 10.79 -18.36
CA LEU A 4 15.66 11.19 -17.40
C LEU A 4 14.51 10.20 -17.56
N LYS A 5 14.24 9.41 -16.51
CA LYS A 5 13.10 8.47 -16.49
C LYS A 5 11.80 9.27 -16.26
N ASN A 6 10.72 8.91 -16.96
CA ASN A 6 9.40 9.50 -16.72
C ASN A 6 8.46 8.51 -16.00
N ILE A 7 7.55 8.99 -15.16
CA ILE A 7 6.59 8.17 -14.43
C ILE A 7 5.70 7.35 -15.38
N LYS A 8 5.37 7.86 -16.58
CA LYS A 8 4.63 7.10 -17.61
C LYS A 8 5.35 5.83 -18.05
N GLU A 9 6.68 5.84 -18.03
CA GLU A 9 7.50 4.71 -18.44
C GLU A 9 7.76 3.74 -17.28
N VAL A 10 7.86 4.27 -16.05
CA VAL A 10 8.20 3.48 -14.86
C VAL A 10 6.98 2.85 -14.21
N ALA A 11 5.89 3.59 -14.08
CA ALA A 11 4.63 3.15 -13.48
C ALA A 11 3.45 3.90 -14.13
N PRO A 12 3.05 3.51 -15.35
CA PRO A 12 2.03 4.23 -16.13
C PRO A 12 0.71 4.41 -15.39
N PHE A 13 0.32 3.48 -14.53
CA PHE A 13 -0.95 3.55 -13.80
C PHE A 13 -0.89 4.48 -12.60
N LEU A 14 0.31 4.88 -12.19
CA LEU A 14 0.49 5.91 -11.18
C LEU A 14 0.61 7.31 -11.79
N ALA A 15 0.81 7.41 -13.10
CA ALA A 15 1.10 8.68 -13.77
C ALA A 15 -0.03 9.70 -13.60
N ASP A 16 -1.29 9.27 -13.64
CA ASP A 16 -2.48 10.12 -13.45
C ASP A 16 -2.48 10.88 -12.09
N HIS A 17 -1.68 10.45 -11.10
CA HIS A 17 -1.55 11.16 -9.83
C HIS A 17 -0.61 12.37 -9.88
N PHE A 18 0.20 12.50 -10.94
CA PHE A 18 1.28 13.49 -11.03
C PHE A 18 1.12 14.45 -12.19
N ILE A 19 0.44 14.01 -13.25
CA ILE A 19 0.36 14.72 -14.52
C ILE A 19 -1.06 14.68 -15.06
N ASP A 20 -1.48 15.77 -15.69
CA ASP A 20 -2.75 15.81 -16.39
C ASP A 20 -2.67 14.97 -17.66
N LEU A 21 -3.52 13.96 -17.74
CA LEU A 21 -3.64 13.08 -18.89
C LEU A 21 -5.02 13.24 -19.52
N GLU A 22 -5.06 13.32 -20.86
CA GLU A 22 -6.33 13.43 -21.60
C GLU A 22 -7.24 12.22 -21.36
N LYS A 23 -6.65 11.05 -21.08
CA LYS A 23 -7.33 9.81 -20.71
C LYS A 23 -6.49 9.04 -19.69
N PRO A 24 -7.11 8.39 -18.69
CA PRO A 24 -6.39 7.51 -17.78
C PRO A 24 -5.61 6.44 -18.53
N LEU A 25 -4.39 6.15 -18.07
CA LEU A 25 -3.57 5.07 -18.65
C LEU A 25 -3.93 3.70 -18.07
N LEU A 26 -4.65 3.66 -16.95
CA LEU A 26 -5.06 2.43 -16.28
C LEU A 26 -6.21 1.74 -17.03
N ASP A 27 -5.88 0.62 -17.66
CA ASP A 27 -6.85 -0.41 -18.04
C ASP A 27 -6.97 -1.44 -16.90
N ILE A 28 -8.01 -1.29 -16.08
CA ILE A 28 -8.26 -2.14 -14.91
C ILE A 28 -8.45 -3.61 -15.31
N GLU A 29 -9.09 -3.89 -16.45
CA GLU A 29 -9.37 -5.26 -16.88
C GLU A 29 -8.09 -5.97 -17.30
N SER A 30 -7.28 -5.31 -18.15
CA SER A 30 -5.99 -5.84 -18.59
C SER A 30 -5.03 -6.00 -17.41
N TYR A 31 -4.97 -5.02 -16.50
CA TYR A 31 -4.11 -5.10 -15.33
C TYR A 31 -4.55 -6.20 -14.35
N SER A 32 -5.85 -6.31 -14.07
CA SER A 32 -6.40 -7.39 -13.24
C SER A 32 -6.10 -8.76 -13.85
N THR A 33 -6.22 -8.88 -15.17
CA THR A 33 -5.86 -10.11 -15.91
C THR A 33 -4.38 -10.45 -15.76
N PHE A 34 -3.48 -9.46 -15.87
CA PHE A 34 -2.05 -9.64 -15.61
C PHE A 34 -1.78 -10.15 -14.18
N LEU A 35 -2.37 -9.52 -13.16
CA LEU A 35 -2.21 -9.91 -11.76
C LEU A 35 -2.77 -11.32 -11.49
N ASN A 36 -3.94 -11.65 -12.06
CA ASN A 36 -4.58 -12.96 -11.91
C ASN A 36 -3.72 -14.10 -12.46
N HIS A 37 -3.12 -13.93 -13.64
CA HIS A 37 -2.21 -14.93 -14.23
C HIS A 37 -0.90 -15.14 -13.44
N ARG A 38 -0.64 -14.31 -12.42
CA ARG A 38 0.58 -14.31 -11.62
C ARG A 38 0.31 -14.41 -10.11
N GLU A 39 -0.92 -14.74 -9.73
CA GLU A 39 -1.38 -14.80 -8.35
C GLU A 39 -0.48 -15.62 -7.42
N ALA A 40 0.05 -16.75 -7.89
CA ALA A 40 0.94 -17.60 -7.08
C ALA A 40 2.21 -16.86 -6.59
N HIS A 41 2.71 -15.87 -7.34
CA HIS A 41 3.89 -15.08 -6.96
C HIS A 41 3.54 -13.93 -5.99
N LEU A 42 2.30 -13.44 -6.07
CA LEU A 42 1.80 -12.34 -5.23
C LEU A 42 1.27 -12.86 -3.88
N GLY A 43 0.76 -14.08 -3.84
CA GLY A 43 0.18 -14.69 -2.66
C GLY A 43 -0.90 -13.80 -2.04
N VAL A 44 -0.88 -13.65 -0.72
CA VAL A 44 -1.84 -12.85 0.03
C VAL A 44 -1.83 -11.38 -0.41
N PHE A 45 -0.70 -10.84 -0.86
CA PHE A 45 -0.61 -9.43 -1.27
C PHE A 45 -1.57 -9.06 -2.41
N LYS A 46 -1.93 -10.03 -3.27
CA LYS A 46 -2.86 -9.80 -4.38
C LYS A 46 -4.18 -9.17 -3.92
N LYS A 47 -4.70 -9.55 -2.75
CA LYS A 47 -6.00 -9.04 -2.27
C LYS A 47 -5.99 -7.54 -1.96
N TYR A 48 -4.80 -6.97 -1.78
CA TYR A 48 -4.56 -5.58 -1.43
C TYR A 48 -4.21 -4.69 -2.62
N LEU A 49 -3.90 -5.29 -3.77
CA LEU A 49 -3.62 -4.56 -4.99
C LEU A 49 -4.86 -3.80 -5.47
N ILE A 50 -4.61 -2.73 -6.23
CA ILE A 50 -5.63 -1.82 -6.75
C ILE A 50 -6.17 -0.95 -5.60
N CYS A 51 -5.25 -0.25 -4.94
CA CYS A 51 -5.52 0.85 -4.02
C CYS A 51 -6.18 0.46 -2.69
N LYS A 52 -6.19 -0.82 -2.29
CA LYS A 52 -6.80 -1.20 -1.00
C LYS A 52 -5.94 -0.88 0.23
N LEU A 53 -4.70 -0.48 0.03
CA LEU A 53 -3.79 0.00 1.08
C LEU A 53 -3.68 1.53 1.10
N HIS A 54 -4.48 2.24 0.30
CA HIS A 54 -4.49 3.71 0.30
C HIS A 54 -4.71 4.26 1.71
N ASP A 55 -3.99 5.34 2.03
CA ASP A 55 -3.96 6.00 3.33
C ASP A 55 -3.45 5.16 4.51
N SER A 56 -2.96 3.95 4.27
CA SER A 56 -2.31 3.16 5.33
C SER A 56 -1.02 3.84 5.75
N TRP A 57 -0.90 4.21 7.03
CA TRP A 57 0.31 4.86 7.50
C TRP A 57 1.41 3.86 7.78
N ILE A 58 2.64 4.30 7.56
CA ILE A 58 3.84 3.52 7.71
C ILE A 58 4.24 3.55 9.19
N LEU A 59 4.20 2.38 9.82
CA LEU A 59 4.64 2.17 11.20
C LEU A 59 6.16 2.05 11.31
N GLY A 60 6.82 1.64 10.23
CA GLY A 60 8.27 1.55 10.17
C GLY A 60 8.75 0.80 8.93
N THR A 61 10.02 1.00 8.61
CA THR A 61 10.72 0.25 7.56
C THR A 61 12.01 -0.34 8.10
N GLU A 62 12.37 -1.52 7.59
CA GLU A 62 13.63 -2.18 7.91
C GLU A 62 14.31 -2.57 6.61
N ARG A 63 15.59 -2.22 6.46
CA ARG A 63 16.38 -2.59 5.29
C ARG A 63 17.65 -3.30 5.71
N THR A 64 17.88 -4.44 5.08
CA THR A 64 19.15 -5.19 5.13
C THR A 64 19.70 -5.32 3.71
N HIS A 65 20.81 -6.03 3.54
CA HIS A 65 21.38 -6.28 2.22
C HIS A 65 20.48 -7.15 1.33
N SER A 66 19.70 -8.07 1.91
CA SER A 66 18.89 -9.05 1.17
C SER A 66 17.39 -8.85 1.31
N THR A 67 16.94 -8.00 2.23
CA THR A 67 15.53 -7.88 2.62
C THR A 67 15.15 -6.43 2.84
N PHE A 68 13.97 -6.05 2.36
CA PHE A 68 13.31 -4.80 2.70
C PHE A 68 11.93 -5.09 3.28
N LYS A 69 11.61 -4.49 4.43
CA LYS A 69 10.33 -4.64 5.09
C LYS A 69 9.65 -3.29 5.23
N LEU A 70 8.35 -3.29 4.99
CA LEU A 70 7.47 -2.16 5.17
C LEU A 70 6.30 -2.59 6.06
N LYS A 71 6.23 -1.99 7.25
CA LYS A 71 5.15 -2.24 8.20
C LYS A 71 4.15 -1.09 8.11
N LEU A 72 2.90 -1.44 7.88
CA LEU A 72 1.78 -0.51 7.71
C LEU A 72 0.78 -0.70 8.85
N ASN A 73 0.02 0.34 9.16
CA ASN A 73 -1.26 0.20 9.81
C ASN A 73 -2.36 0.24 8.74
N ASP A 74 -3.14 -0.83 8.66
CA ASP A 74 -4.22 -0.96 7.67
C ASP A 74 -5.32 0.07 7.93
N PHE A 75 -5.39 1.08 7.05
CA PHE A 75 -6.36 2.17 7.14
C PHE A 75 -7.80 1.65 7.13
N THR A 76 -8.10 0.66 6.28
CA THR A 76 -9.48 0.19 6.10
C THR A 76 -9.98 -0.50 7.38
N THR A 77 -9.16 -1.38 7.96
CA THR A 77 -9.50 -2.03 9.24
C THR A 77 -9.55 -1.02 10.38
N HIS A 78 -8.64 -0.04 10.39
CA HIS A 78 -8.65 1.04 11.38
C HIS A 78 -9.96 1.84 11.36
N VAL A 79 -10.39 2.33 10.19
CA VAL A 79 -11.63 3.11 10.05
C VAL A 79 -12.85 2.28 10.47
N PHE A 80 -12.87 1.00 10.09
CA PHE A 80 -13.94 0.10 10.51
C PHE A 80 -14.01 -0.07 12.04
N ALA A 81 -12.87 -0.28 12.69
CA ALA A 81 -12.79 -0.40 14.15
C ALA A 81 -13.22 0.89 14.86
N ASP A 82 -12.78 2.05 14.37
CA ASP A 82 -13.15 3.37 14.91
C ASP A 82 -14.66 3.62 14.80
N ALA A 83 -15.26 3.30 13.64
CA ALA A 83 -16.70 3.39 13.45
C ALA A 83 -17.47 2.45 14.39
N LEU A 84 -16.99 1.23 14.59
CA LEU A 84 -17.58 0.27 15.53
C LEU A 84 -17.53 0.78 16.98
N ILE A 85 -16.38 1.33 17.40
CA ILE A 85 -16.18 1.92 18.74
C ILE A 85 -17.19 3.04 18.99
N LYS A 86 -17.33 3.96 18.03
CA LYS A 86 -18.33 5.04 18.09
C LYS A 86 -19.76 4.49 18.17
N ARG A 87 -20.12 3.55 17.30
CA ARG A 87 -21.46 2.94 17.24
C ARG A 87 -21.82 2.18 18.51
N LYS A 88 -20.84 1.57 19.19
CA LYS A 88 -21.03 0.76 20.40
C LYS A 88 -20.68 1.53 21.69
N ASN A 89 -20.31 2.81 21.58
CA ASN A 89 -19.91 3.67 22.69
C ASN A 89 -18.81 3.05 23.58
N LEU A 90 -17.80 2.46 22.95
CA LEU A 90 -16.69 1.80 23.64
C LEU A 90 -15.65 2.81 24.12
N GLN A 91 -15.03 2.54 25.26
CA GLN A 91 -13.96 3.35 25.83
C GLN A 91 -12.59 2.82 25.36
N ILE A 92 -12.34 2.92 24.06
CA ILE A 92 -11.07 2.55 23.43
C ILE A 92 -10.54 3.79 22.72
N GLU A 93 -9.31 4.19 23.04
CA GLU A 93 -8.68 5.38 22.47
C GLU A 93 -8.27 5.14 21.02
N HIS A 94 -8.37 6.17 20.19
CA HIS A 94 -8.07 6.09 18.75
C HIS A 94 -6.63 5.68 18.46
N ASP A 95 -5.66 6.13 19.29
CA ASP A 95 -4.24 5.80 19.14
C ASP A 95 -3.94 4.31 19.38
N GLN A 96 -4.87 3.56 19.99
CA GLN A 96 -4.74 2.12 20.20
C GLN A 96 -5.15 1.30 18.96
N LEU A 97 -5.77 1.93 17.96
CA LEU A 97 -6.29 1.28 16.76
C LEU A 97 -5.19 1.00 15.74
N VAL A 98 -4.33 0.04 16.09
CA VAL A 98 -3.23 -0.42 15.26
C VAL A 98 -3.50 -1.83 14.78
N PHE A 99 -3.71 -1.98 13.47
CA PHE A 99 -3.99 -3.21 12.73
C PHE A 99 -2.86 -3.46 11.72
N PRO A 100 -1.75 -4.10 12.14
CA PRO A 100 -0.56 -4.14 11.32
C PRO A 100 -0.68 -5.04 10.09
N LEU A 101 -0.08 -4.58 9.01
CA LEU A 101 0.27 -5.33 7.82
C LEU A 101 1.78 -5.23 7.59
N GLU A 102 2.43 -6.34 7.22
CA GLU A 102 3.86 -6.33 6.93
C GLU A 102 4.12 -6.85 5.53
N LEU A 103 4.69 -6.00 4.67
CA LEU A 103 5.23 -6.35 3.37
C LEU A 103 6.71 -6.66 3.52
N THR A 104 7.12 -7.87 3.18
CA THR A 104 8.52 -8.29 3.18
C THR A 104 8.96 -8.68 1.78
N PHE A 105 9.94 -7.94 1.26
CA PHE A 105 10.62 -8.19 0.00
C PHE A 105 11.93 -8.91 0.28
N HIS A 106 12.12 -10.09 -0.32
CA HIS A 106 13.31 -10.93 -0.18
C HIS A 106 14.11 -10.98 -1.47
N GLY A 107 15.43 -11.12 -1.34
CA GLY A 107 16.33 -11.15 -2.48
C GLY A 107 16.33 -9.80 -3.20
N ILE A 108 16.56 -8.72 -2.45
CA ILE A 108 16.57 -7.37 -3.02
C ILE A 108 17.67 -7.26 -4.08
N GLN A 109 17.26 -7.03 -5.32
CA GLN A 109 18.14 -6.78 -6.44
C GLN A 109 18.39 -5.28 -6.58
N GLN A 110 17.34 -4.48 -6.42
CA GLN A 110 17.43 -3.02 -6.52
C GLN A 110 16.30 -2.32 -5.76
N ILE A 111 16.63 -1.19 -5.11
CA ILE A 111 15.65 -0.23 -4.62
C ILE A 111 16.09 1.15 -5.10
N GLU A 112 15.22 1.81 -5.87
CA GLU A 112 15.43 3.19 -6.35
C GLU A 112 14.32 4.09 -5.78
N CYS A 113 14.66 5.31 -5.41
CA CYS A 113 13.70 6.29 -4.89
C CYS A 113 13.73 7.56 -5.73
N PHE A 114 12.55 8.09 -6.03
CA PHE A 114 12.40 9.26 -6.89
C PHE A 114 11.41 10.25 -6.30
N GLU A 115 11.70 11.55 -6.44
CA GLU A 115 10.67 12.59 -6.43
C GLU A 115 10.17 12.77 -7.87
N VAL A 116 8.88 13.09 -8.02
CA VAL A 116 8.22 13.30 -9.30
C VAL A 116 7.80 14.77 -9.40
N ASP A 117 8.13 15.41 -10.51
CA ASP A 117 7.67 16.78 -10.79
C ASP A 117 6.30 16.81 -11.50
N GLU A 118 5.78 18.02 -11.74
CA GLU A 118 4.51 18.28 -12.43
C GLU A 118 4.46 17.80 -13.89
N ASN A 119 5.60 17.40 -14.47
CA ASN A 119 5.71 16.84 -15.81
C ASN A 119 5.92 15.31 -15.78
N GLY A 120 5.93 14.72 -14.59
CA GLY A 120 6.16 13.29 -14.40
C GLY A 120 7.63 12.89 -14.48
N THR A 121 8.56 13.85 -14.49
CA THR A 121 10.00 13.57 -14.55
C THR A 121 10.47 13.04 -13.20
N LEU A 122 11.23 11.95 -13.22
CA LEU A 122 11.77 11.32 -12.02
C LEU A 122 13.16 11.84 -11.70
N THR A 123 13.31 12.42 -10.51
CA THR A 123 14.62 12.81 -9.96
C THR A 123 15.00 11.86 -8.83
N SER A 124 16.15 11.20 -8.97
CA SER A 124 16.64 10.26 -7.95
C SER A 124 16.87 11.00 -6.62
N VAL A 125 16.41 10.39 -5.53
CA VAL A 125 16.63 10.86 -4.17
C VAL A 125 17.07 9.70 -3.29
N GLU A 126 17.69 10.01 -2.16
CA GLU A 126 17.93 8.99 -1.13
C GLU A 126 16.60 8.52 -0.54
N TYR A 127 16.58 7.27 -0.08
CA TYR A 127 15.43 6.76 0.67
C TYR A 127 15.28 7.56 1.96
N THR A 128 14.10 8.14 2.15
CA THR A 128 13.74 8.88 3.37
C THR A 128 12.53 8.24 4.00
N ASP A 129 12.36 8.45 5.31
CA ASP A 129 11.17 8.00 6.02
C ASP A 129 9.90 8.50 5.34
N ALA A 130 9.09 7.54 4.91
CA ALA A 130 7.76 7.79 4.37
C ALA A 130 6.73 7.61 5.49
N GLY A 131 5.66 8.39 5.43
CA GLY A 131 4.59 8.36 6.41
C GLY A 131 3.33 7.65 5.98
N VAL A 132 2.97 7.74 4.70
CA VAL A 132 1.70 7.17 4.21
C VAL A 132 1.92 6.42 2.92
N TYR A 133 1.31 5.25 2.84
CA TYR A 133 1.21 4.43 1.65
C TYR A 133 -0.02 4.87 0.85
N LEU A 134 0.16 5.27 -0.41
CA LEU A 134 -0.94 5.76 -1.23
C LEU A 134 -1.36 4.75 -2.28
N HIS A 135 -0.42 4.35 -3.13
CA HIS A 135 -0.72 3.52 -4.29
C HIS A 135 0.43 2.59 -4.63
N GLU A 136 0.12 1.55 -5.39
CA GLU A 136 1.11 0.64 -5.93
C GLU A 136 0.79 0.24 -7.36
N GLN A 137 1.85 -0.10 -8.07
CA GLN A 137 1.77 -0.81 -9.33
C GLN A 137 2.81 -1.92 -9.36
N VAL A 138 2.36 -3.16 -9.55
CA VAL A 138 3.25 -4.24 -9.92
C VAL A 138 3.51 -4.13 -11.42
N THR A 139 4.77 -3.90 -11.79
CA THR A 139 5.15 -3.61 -13.17
C THR A 139 5.70 -4.84 -13.88
N GLN A 140 6.27 -5.79 -13.14
CA GLN A 140 6.81 -7.03 -13.68
C GLN A 140 6.69 -8.18 -12.69
N ILE A 141 6.35 -9.37 -13.18
CA ILE A 141 6.42 -10.63 -12.45
C ILE A 141 6.96 -11.71 -13.37
N ASN A 142 8.10 -12.30 -13.01
CA ASN A 142 8.65 -13.50 -13.63
C ASN A 142 9.05 -14.52 -12.54
N GLN A 143 9.63 -15.66 -12.93
CA GLN A 143 9.93 -16.75 -11.99
C GLN A 143 10.80 -16.34 -10.79
N ASN A 144 11.72 -15.39 -10.98
CA ASN A 144 12.72 -15.01 -9.98
C ASN A 144 12.73 -13.50 -9.71
N GLN A 145 11.65 -12.78 -10.04
CA GLN A 145 11.62 -11.34 -9.90
C GLN A 145 10.18 -10.83 -9.84
N ILE A 146 9.97 -9.92 -8.90
CA ILE A 146 8.80 -9.07 -8.78
C ILE A 146 9.32 -7.64 -8.74
N ASP A 147 8.84 -6.82 -9.68
CA ASP A 147 9.06 -5.38 -9.66
C ASP A 147 7.76 -4.71 -9.25
N ILE A 148 7.85 -3.89 -8.20
CA ILE A 148 6.75 -3.07 -7.72
C ILE A 148 7.20 -1.63 -7.61
N VAL A 149 6.28 -0.72 -7.89
CA VAL A 149 6.44 0.70 -7.69
C VAL A 149 5.42 1.14 -6.65
N LEU A 150 5.90 1.74 -5.57
CA LEU A 150 5.09 2.29 -4.50
C LEU A 150 5.06 3.82 -4.61
N ASN A 151 3.89 4.43 -4.49
CA ASN A 151 3.73 5.85 -4.24
C ASN A 151 3.46 6.08 -2.77
N LEU A 152 4.35 6.82 -2.11
CA LEU A 152 4.31 7.11 -0.69
C LEU A 152 4.34 8.62 -0.45
N TRP A 153 3.71 9.10 0.63
CA TRP A 153 3.93 10.46 1.12
C TRP A 153 5.05 10.51 2.16
N LYS A 154 5.96 11.49 2.05
CA LYS A 154 6.99 11.75 3.06
C LYS A 154 6.38 12.23 4.37
N TYR A 155 6.95 11.76 5.49
CA TYR A 155 6.81 12.47 6.76
C TYR A 155 7.71 13.72 6.68
N GLY A 156 7.11 14.91 6.68
CA GLY A 156 7.86 16.15 6.78
C GLY A 156 7.87 16.70 8.20
N SER A 157 8.94 17.38 8.57
CA SER A 157 9.00 18.21 9.79
C SER A 157 8.23 19.53 9.58
N THR A 158 8.15 19.98 8.33
CA THR A 158 7.47 21.23 7.93
C THR A 158 6.30 20.96 6.98
N LYS A 159 5.34 21.88 6.90
CA LYS A 159 4.18 21.79 5.99
C LYS A 159 4.57 21.69 4.50
N LYS A 160 5.79 22.11 4.15
CA LYS A 160 6.35 22.07 2.78
C LYS A 160 7.04 20.73 2.46
N GLU A 161 7.53 20.03 3.48
CA GLU A 161 8.08 18.68 3.37
C GLU A 161 6.99 17.61 3.48
N ARG A 162 5.97 17.88 4.31
CA ARG A 162 4.71 17.14 4.33
C ARG A 162 4.04 17.37 2.96
N ASN A 163 3.49 16.32 2.36
CA ASN A 163 2.81 16.33 1.04
C ASN A 163 3.71 16.19 -0.19
N LYS A 164 4.99 15.78 -0.03
CA LYS A 164 5.76 15.32 -1.19
C LYS A 164 5.54 13.82 -1.42
N ASN A 165 5.14 13.48 -2.63
CA ASN A 165 5.11 12.11 -3.12
C ASN A 165 6.53 11.60 -3.37
N VAL A 166 6.76 10.34 -3.04
CA VAL A 166 7.98 9.60 -3.34
C VAL A 166 7.59 8.31 -4.03
N ILE A 167 8.22 8.08 -5.16
CA ILE A 167 8.13 6.82 -5.87
C ILE A 167 9.27 5.93 -5.39
N VAL A 168 8.94 4.76 -4.85
CA VAL A 168 9.90 3.73 -4.47
C VAL A 168 9.73 2.55 -5.42
N LYS A 169 10.72 2.34 -6.29
CA LYS A 169 10.79 1.16 -7.15
C LYS A 169 11.59 0.08 -6.43
N ILE A 170 10.98 -1.09 -6.27
CA ILE A 170 11.58 -2.24 -5.60
C ILE A 170 11.61 -3.39 -6.60
N SER A 171 12.79 -3.98 -6.78
CA SER A 171 13.00 -5.21 -7.51
C SER A 171 13.53 -6.28 -6.55
N ALA A 172 12.80 -7.39 -6.45
CA ALA A 172 13.07 -8.44 -5.47
C ALA A 172 12.70 -9.82 -6.02
N ASP A 173 13.32 -10.88 -5.51
CA ASP A 173 13.00 -12.26 -5.91
C ASP A 173 11.58 -12.66 -5.48
N LYS A 174 11.16 -12.18 -4.30
CA LYS A 174 9.89 -12.58 -3.68
C LYS A 174 9.29 -11.48 -2.82
N LEU A 175 7.97 -11.39 -2.83
CA LEU A 175 7.16 -10.57 -1.93
C LEU A 175 6.29 -11.47 -1.05
N LEU A 176 6.26 -11.17 0.24
CA LEU A 176 5.37 -11.77 1.21
C LEU A 176 4.59 -10.68 1.94
N LEU A 177 3.30 -10.92 2.16
CA LEU A 177 2.49 -10.11 3.06
C LEU A 177 2.11 -10.97 4.28
N SER A 178 2.35 -10.43 5.47
CA SER A 178 1.84 -10.98 6.73
C SER A 178 0.74 -10.10 7.28
N GLU A 179 -0.39 -10.74 7.58
CA GLU A 179 -1.53 -10.10 8.25
C GLU A 179 -1.41 -10.26 9.76
N GLN A 180 -1.60 -9.17 10.49
CA GLN A 180 -1.66 -9.18 11.96
C GLN A 180 -2.97 -8.56 12.46
N GLN A 181 -3.90 -8.20 11.57
CA GLN A 181 -5.16 -7.55 11.91
C GLN A 181 -6.05 -8.44 12.78
N ASP A 182 -6.18 -9.74 12.51
CA ASP A 182 -6.96 -10.66 13.35
C ASP A 182 -6.45 -10.70 14.79
N LYS A 183 -5.13 -10.70 14.97
CA LYS A 183 -4.49 -10.69 16.31
C LYS A 183 -4.75 -9.37 17.02
N ALA A 184 -4.59 -8.25 16.32
CA ALA A 184 -4.85 -6.91 16.86
C ALA A 184 -6.33 -6.72 17.22
N TRP A 185 -7.24 -7.19 16.37
CA TRP A 185 -8.68 -7.17 16.60
C TRP A 185 -9.05 -7.92 17.86
N ASN A 186 -8.58 -9.17 17.99
CA ASN A 186 -8.84 -9.99 19.16
C ASN A 186 -8.29 -9.36 20.44
N HIS A 187 -7.13 -8.71 20.37
CA HIS A 187 -6.57 -7.99 21.51
C HIS A 187 -7.45 -6.82 21.96
N LEU A 188 -8.00 -6.04 21.03
CA LEU A 188 -8.83 -4.87 21.35
C LEU A 188 -10.26 -5.24 21.77
N PHE A 189 -10.86 -6.24 21.13
CA PHE A 189 -12.30 -6.51 21.23
C PHE A 189 -12.65 -7.82 21.95
N SER A 190 -11.67 -8.65 22.30
CA SER A 190 -11.85 -9.91 23.06
C SER A 190 -12.99 -10.79 22.51
N ALA A 191 -13.00 -10.99 21.19
CA ALA A 191 -14.00 -11.74 20.41
C ALA A 191 -15.45 -11.19 20.41
N LYS A 192 -15.75 -10.14 21.19
CA LYS A 192 -17.13 -9.64 21.38
C LYS A 192 -17.79 -9.14 20.08
N TYR A 193 -16.99 -8.76 19.11
CA TYR A 193 -17.44 -8.14 17.87
C TYR A 193 -16.99 -8.88 16.60
N ASP A 194 -16.61 -10.15 16.73
CA ASP A 194 -16.07 -10.94 15.61
C ASP A 194 -17.08 -11.11 14.48
N ASN A 195 -18.37 -11.25 14.77
CA ASN A 195 -19.40 -11.28 13.73
C ASN A 195 -19.38 -10.04 12.82
N TYR A 196 -19.10 -8.85 13.38
CA TYR A 196 -18.97 -7.63 12.58
C TYR A 196 -17.69 -7.65 11.75
N TYR A 197 -16.60 -8.14 12.34
CA TYR A 197 -15.31 -8.19 11.69
C TYR A 197 -15.24 -9.24 10.57
N ASP A 198 -15.81 -10.41 10.78
CA ASP A 198 -15.90 -11.46 9.77
C ASP A 198 -16.78 -11.02 8.60
N TYR A 199 -17.90 -10.32 8.88
CA TYR A 199 -18.69 -9.70 7.83
C TYR A 199 -17.88 -8.65 7.05
N PHE A 200 -17.13 -7.79 7.75
CA PHE A 200 -16.26 -6.79 7.14
C PHE A 200 -15.20 -7.43 6.22
N LYS A 201 -14.47 -8.43 6.72
CA LYS A 201 -13.47 -9.18 5.95
C LYS A 201 -14.08 -9.81 4.70
N ALA A 202 -15.25 -10.45 4.84
CA ALA A 202 -15.95 -11.06 3.71
C ALA A 202 -16.30 -10.05 2.61
N GLN A 203 -16.72 -8.83 2.96
CA GLN A 203 -16.97 -7.81 1.94
C GLN A 203 -15.68 -7.26 1.32
N PHE A 204 -14.64 -7.04 2.14
CA PHE A 204 -13.33 -6.58 1.67
C PHE A 204 -12.75 -7.52 0.60
N ASP A 205 -12.87 -8.83 0.83
CA ASP A 205 -12.40 -9.86 -0.10
C ASP A 205 -13.19 -9.90 -1.41
N THR A 206 -14.48 -9.52 -1.38
CA THR A 206 -15.30 -9.39 -2.61
C THR A 206 -15.02 -8.10 -3.40
N GLY A 207 -14.11 -7.24 -2.92
CA GLY A 207 -13.79 -5.95 -3.56
C GLY A 207 -14.82 -4.86 -3.29
N ARG A 208 -15.74 -5.07 -2.34
CA ARG A 208 -16.67 -4.04 -1.87
C ARG A 208 -16.01 -3.24 -0.76
N TYR A 209 -15.85 -1.93 -0.97
CA TYR A 209 -15.52 -1.00 0.09
C TYR A 209 -16.75 -0.80 0.98
N ILE A 210 -16.72 -1.32 2.21
CA ILE A 210 -17.71 -0.95 3.23
C ILE A 210 -17.24 0.35 3.91
N SER A 211 -17.10 1.44 3.16
CA SER A 211 -16.95 2.75 3.79
C SER A 211 -18.32 3.35 4.15
N ASP A 212 -19.40 2.89 3.51
CA ASP A 212 -20.76 3.36 3.80
C ASP A 212 -21.79 2.25 3.52
N TYR A 213 -22.28 1.57 4.56
CA TYR A 213 -23.58 0.90 4.48
C TYR A 213 -24.40 1.19 5.73
N THR A 214 -25.33 2.11 5.53
CA THR A 214 -26.64 2.16 6.18
C THR A 214 -27.33 0.79 6.03
N GLN A 215 -27.33 0.01 7.11
CA GLN A 215 -28.48 -0.73 7.65
C GLN A 215 -28.15 -1.29 9.05
#